data_AF-A0A7G9LXT5-F1
#
_entry.id   AF-A0A7G9LXT5-F1
#
_cell.length_a   1.000
_cell.length_b   1.000
_cell.length_c   1.000
_cell.angle_alpha   90.00
_cell.angle_beta   90.00
_cell.angle_gamma   90.00
#
_symmetry.space_group_name_H-M   'P 1'
#
loop_
_entity.id
_entity.type
_entity.pdbx_description
1 polymer ?
#
loop_
_entity_poly.entity_id
_entity_poly.type
_entity_poly.pdbx_seq_one_letter_code
_entity_poly.pdbx_strand_id
1 'polypeptide(L)'
;MLKQKELLKKLNIKLVEKLETTEFKNYYKKANKVILFVLFALWILITTLTILFAFNHLNYGLKVFYVYAVDSWLGNTIFIILPLTLLILILNALDWKYHNYAIKFVNPIIKYHWYTFKKKLIKLALLLSAMIIIWDYLVLQWFYNPNNEFNISEMKNIFVNSWWKQFNQEQKIMYYHVGFIWDTILNITQLIAVSSILNIVLSLCLIAAFVAVILKSKYVWLNKVLNKESLNDLRITLIKHKSDMLLTDNIKSLMNFIFFISRKIQIDYTKTPYKKNFNSVKAFATDEHIKDFYNYETQKQQKSF
;
A
#
# COMPACT_ATOMS: atom_id res chain seq x y z
N MET A 1 8.07 6.84 -33.60
CA MET A 1 7.02 6.69 -32.57
C MET A 1 7.60 7.07 -31.21
N LEU A 2 7.07 8.08 -30.52
CA LEU A 2 7.57 8.45 -29.19
C LEU A 2 7.15 7.39 -28.15
N LYS A 3 8.06 6.98 -27.26
CA LYS A 3 7.68 6.15 -26.10
C LYS A 3 6.88 7.00 -25.12
N GLN A 4 5.98 6.37 -24.35
CA GLN A 4 5.14 7.09 -23.37
C GLN A 4 6.00 7.89 -22.37
N LYS A 5 7.11 7.31 -21.92
CA LYS A 5 8.05 7.99 -21.01
C LYS A 5 8.69 9.22 -21.65
N GLU A 6 9.03 9.17 -22.93
CA GLU A 6 9.64 10.28 -23.68
C GLU A 6 8.64 11.42 -23.87
N LEU A 7 7.40 11.10 -24.25
CA LEU A 7 6.34 12.11 -24.39
C LEU A 7 6.08 12.82 -23.06
N LEU A 8 5.95 12.08 -21.96
CA LEU A 8 5.75 12.65 -20.63
C LEU A 8 6.94 13.53 -20.19
N LYS A 9 8.17 13.10 -20.49
CA LYS A 9 9.38 13.89 -20.20
C LYS A 9 9.40 15.18 -21.00
N LYS A 10 9.09 15.13 -22.30
CA LYS A 10 9.04 16.30 -23.18
C LYS A 10 7.93 17.29 -22.81
N LEU A 11 6.83 16.80 -22.25
CA LEU A 11 5.75 17.63 -21.69
C LEU A 11 6.02 18.10 -20.25
N ASN A 12 7.20 17.82 -19.68
CA ASN A 12 7.56 18.13 -18.29
C ASN A 12 6.60 17.58 -17.23
N ILE A 13 5.96 16.43 -17.51
CA ILE A 13 5.01 15.81 -16.60
C ILE A 13 5.77 15.09 -15.49
N LYS A 14 5.74 15.69 -14.29
CA LYS A 14 6.39 15.19 -13.09
C LYS A 14 5.59 14.05 -12.46
N LEU A 15 6.31 13.12 -11.83
CA LEU A 15 5.70 12.00 -11.08
C LEU A 15 5.15 12.44 -9.71
N VAL A 16 5.75 13.50 -9.16
CA VAL A 16 5.48 14.06 -7.85
C VAL A 16 5.37 15.56 -8.01
N GLU A 17 4.24 16.12 -7.58
CA GLU A 17 3.90 17.53 -7.76
C GLU A 17 3.54 18.19 -6.46
N LYS A 18 4.05 19.38 -6.23
CA LYS A 18 3.65 20.21 -5.10
C LYS A 18 2.31 20.84 -5.45
N LEU A 19 1.33 20.68 -4.57
CA LEU A 19 0.02 21.33 -4.68
C LEU A 19 0.13 22.74 -4.13
N GLU A 20 -0.35 23.71 -4.91
CA GLU A 20 -0.32 25.13 -4.55
C GLU A 20 -1.47 25.51 -3.60
N THR A 21 -2.58 24.76 -3.63
CA THR A 21 -3.78 25.08 -2.87
C THR A 21 -3.69 24.71 -1.40
N THR A 22 -4.09 25.66 -0.55
CA THR A 22 -4.19 25.55 0.91
C THR A 22 -5.38 24.72 1.39
N GLU A 23 -6.35 24.40 0.52
CA GLU A 23 -7.58 23.68 0.88
C GLU A 23 -7.30 22.38 1.63
N PHE A 24 -6.22 21.66 1.30
CA PHE A 24 -5.86 20.40 1.96
C PHE A 24 -5.05 20.56 3.25
N LYS A 25 -4.47 21.74 3.53
CA LYS A 25 -3.66 21.97 4.75
C LYS A 25 -4.50 21.84 6.03
N ASN A 26 -5.78 22.18 5.98
CA ASN A 26 -6.66 22.17 7.16
C ASN A 26 -7.25 20.79 7.46
N TYR A 27 -7.34 19.88 6.48
CA TYR A 27 -7.96 18.56 6.66
C TYR A 27 -7.02 17.50 7.25
N TYR A 28 -5.70 17.68 7.14
CA TYR A 28 -4.72 16.65 7.51
C TYR A 28 -3.66 17.18 8.47
N LYS A 29 -3.61 16.65 9.70
CA LYS A 29 -2.60 17.01 10.69
C LYS A 29 -1.26 16.31 10.38
N LYS A 30 -0.16 17.08 10.41
CA LYS A 30 1.20 16.54 10.31
C LYS A 30 1.57 15.76 11.58
N ALA A 31 2.37 14.71 11.42
CA ALA A 31 2.94 13.98 12.54
C ALA A 31 3.88 14.87 13.38
N ASN A 32 3.82 14.74 14.70
CA ASN A 32 4.72 15.44 15.62
C ASN A 32 6.13 14.80 15.57
N LYS A 33 7.16 15.63 15.33
CA LYS A 33 8.56 15.21 15.21
C LYS A 33 9.08 14.53 16.47
N VAL A 34 8.75 15.06 17.64
CA VAL A 34 9.23 14.53 18.92
C VAL A 34 8.66 13.13 19.15
N ILE A 35 7.35 12.97 18.95
CA ILE A 35 6.68 11.67 19.07
C ILE A 35 7.27 10.67 18.07
N LEU A 36 7.49 11.07 16.82
CA LEU A 36 8.06 10.18 15.80
C LEU A 36 9.49 9.74 16.14
N PHE A 37 10.32 10.65 16.68
CA PHE A 37 11.67 10.33 17.13
C PHE A 37 11.66 9.35 18.30
N VAL A 38 10.80 9.57 19.30
CA VAL A 38 10.64 8.65 20.44
C VAL A 38 10.19 7.27 19.96
N LEU A 39 9.21 7.19 19.07
CA LEU A 39 8.76 5.92 18.51
C LEU A 39 9.85 5.22 17.69
N PHE A 40 10.67 5.97 16.96
CA PHE A 40 11.80 5.41 16.22
C PHE A 40 12.91 4.90 17.15
N ALA A 41 13.22 5.62 18.23
CA ALA A 41 14.17 5.16 19.24
C ALA A 41 13.70 3.87 19.92
N LEU A 42 12.42 3.79 20.29
CA LEU A 42 11.80 2.57 20.83
C LEU A 42 11.86 1.42 19.80
N TRP A 43 11.60 1.71 18.53
CA TRP A 43 11.69 0.72 17.46
C TRP A 43 13.12 0.16 17.32
N ILE A 44 14.16 1.02 17.37
CA ILE A 44 15.55 0.57 17.34
C ILE A 44 15.86 -0.32 18.55
N LEU A 45 15.43 0.09 19.75
CA LEU A 45 15.65 -0.67 20.98
C LEU A 45 15.05 -2.08 20.88
N ILE A 46 13.77 -2.19 20.51
CA ILE A 46 13.07 -3.48 20.38
C ILE A 46 13.73 -4.32 19.28
N THR A 47 14.05 -3.73 18.12
CA THR A 47 14.72 -4.44 17.01
C THR A 47 16.08 -4.99 17.44
N THR A 48 16.86 -4.20 18.17
CA THR A 48 18.18 -4.61 18.67
C THR A 48 18.04 -5.78 19.65
N LEU A 49 17.08 -5.69 20.60
CA LEU A 49 16.80 -6.78 21.52
C LEU A 49 16.35 -8.06 20.80
N THR A 50 15.47 -7.94 19.80
CA THR A 50 15.01 -9.08 18.98
C THR A 50 16.17 -9.74 18.22
N ILE A 51 17.06 -8.95 17.60
CA ILE A 51 18.24 -9.48 16.89
C ILE A 51 19.18 -10.17 17.87
N LEU A 52 19.54 -9.50 18.99
CA LEU A 52 20.43 -10.09 20.00
C LEU A 52 19.85 -11.37 20.60
N PHE A 53 18.53 -11.42 20.81
CA PHE A 53 17.86 -12.62 21.28
C PHE A 53 17.93 -13.75 20.23
N ALA A 54 17.64 -13.46 18.96
CA ALA A 54 17.67 -14.43 17.87
C ALA A 54 19.06 -15.08 17.68
N PHE A 55 20.14 -14.33 17.94
CA PHE A 55 21.52 -14.83 17.89
C PHE A 55 22.05 -15.35 19.24
N ASN A 56 21.19 -15.49 20.26
CA ASN A 56 21.57 -15.94 21.62
C ASN A 56 22.69 -15.09 22.26
N HIS A 57 22.74 -13.78 21.98
CA HIS A 57 23.73 -12.86 22.54
C HIS A 57 23.24 -12.05 23.75
N LEU A 58 21.98 -12.23 24.17
CA LEU A 58 21.48 -11.62 25.41
C LEU A 58 21.97 -12.37 26.65
N ASN A 59 22.31 -11.63 27.71
CA ASN A 59 22.54 -12.22 29.02
C ASN A 59 21.23 -12.82 29.59
N TYR A 60 21.34 -13.65 30.62
CA TYR A 60 20.19 -14.38 31.17
C TYR A 60 19.03 -13.45 31.58
N GLY A 61 19.30 -12.37 32.31
CA GLY A 61 18.26 -11.43 32.76
C GLY A 61 17.52 -10.75 31.61
N LEU A 62 18.24 -10.26 30.60
CA LEU A 62 17.63 -9.66 29.40
C LEU A 62 16.92 -10.69 28.54
N LYS A 63 17.41 -11.93 28.50
CA LYS A 63 16.75 -13.04 27.82
C LYS A 63 15.40 -13.33 28.45
N VAL A 64 15.34 -13.47 29.77
CA VAL A 64 14.08 -13.64 30.52
C VAL A 64 13.14 -12.46 30.29
N PHE A 65 13.64 -11.23 30.42
CA PHE A 65 12.85 -10.04 30.16
C PHE A 65 12.26 -10.03 28.74
N TYR A 66 13.07 -10.31 27.71
CA TYR A 66 12.63 -10.36 26.32
C TYR A 66 11.52 -11.38 26.11
N VAL A 67 11.69 -12.59 26.67
CA VAL A 67 10.72 -13.68 26.54
C VAL A 67 9.36 -13.27 27.08
N TYR A 68 9.32 -12.69 28.29
CA TYR A 68 8.04 -12.32 28.90
C TYR A 68 7.47 -11.00 28.36
N ALA A 69 8.29 -10.04 27.95
CA ALA A 69 7.84 -8.73 27.50
C ALA A 69 7.52 -8.65 26.01
N VAL A 70 8.21 -9.43 25.17
CA VAL A 70 8.12 -9.35 23.71
C VAL A 70 7.68 -10.68 23.10
N ASP A 71 8.42 -11.75 23.38
CA ASP A 71 8.20 -13.05 22.74
C ASP A 71 6.83 -13.64 23.08
N SER A 72 6.39 -13.57 24.35
CA SER A 72 5.08 -14.09 24.76
C SER A 72 3.90 -13.44 24.01
N TRP A 73 3.98 -12.12 23.78
CA TRP A 73 2.91 -11.35 23.13
C TRP A 73 2.95 -11.51 21.61
N LEU A 74 4.14 -11.45 21.03
CA LEU A 74 4.31 -11.30 19.59
C LEU A 74 4.86 -12.55 18.91
N GLY A 75 5.60 -13.40 19.62
CA GLY A 75 6.24 -14.59 19.08
C GLY A 75 6.93 -14.30 17.74
N ASN A 76 6.70 -15.16 16.75
CA ASN A 76 7.25 -14.98 15.40
C ASN A 76 6.72 -13.74 14.68
N THR A 77 5.56 -13.23 15.08
CA THR A 77 4.97 -12.05 14.42
C THR A 77 5.78 -10.78 14.68
N ILE A 78 6.71 -10.78 15.65
CA ILE A 78 7.68 -9.70 15.82
C ILE A 78 8.46 -9.43 14.53
N PHE A 79 8.82 -10.48 13.77
CA PHE A 79 9.56 -10.34 12.52
C PHE A 79 8.72 -9.76 11.37
N ILE A 80 7.39 -9.76 11.51
CA ILE A 80 6.45 -9.17 10.55
C ILE A 80 6.09 -7.74 10.98
N ILE A 81 5.87 -7.54 12.29
CA ILE A 81 5.46 -6.27 12.87
C ILE A 81 6.59 -5.25 12.87
N LEU A 82 7.86 -5.66 13.08
CA LEU A 82 9.00 -4.73 13.04
C LEU A 82 9.18 -4.06 11.66
N PRO A 83 9.22 -4.78 10.53
CA PRO A 83 9.23 -4.16 9.20
C PRO A 83 7.99 -3.28 8.92
N LEU A 84 6.80 -3.73 9.35
CA LEU A 84 5.56 -2.97 9.17
C LEU A 84 5.59 -1.62 9.92
N THR A 85 6.03 -1.64 11.19
CA THR A 85 6.15 -0.45 12.03
C THR A 85 7.22 0.50 11.47
N LEU A 86 8.34 -0.01 10.98
CA LEU A 86 9.35 0.79 10.29
C LEU A 86 8.78 1.49 9.05
N LEU A 87 8.03 0.76 8.21
CA LEU A 87 7.36 1.34 7.05
C LEU A 87 6.42 2.48 7.45
N ILE A 88 5.61 2.29 8.50
CA ILE A 88 4.71 3.33 9.03
C ILE A 88 5.50 4.55 9.51
N LEU A 89 6.59 4.35 10.25
CA LEU A 89 7.47 5.42 10.72
C LEU A 89 8.08 6.20 9.55
N ILE A 90 8.61 5.51 8.54
CA ILE A 90 9.16 6.13 7.33
C ILE A 90 8.09 6.98 6.62
N LEU A 91 6.87 6.46 6.43
CA LEU A 91 5.79 7.20 5.78
C LEU A 91 5.32 8.41 6.59
N ASN A 92 5.36 8.33 7.93
CA ASN A 92 5.08 9.45 8.80
C ASN A 92 6.19 10.51 8.74
N ALA A 93 7.47 10.12 8.66
CA ALA A 93 8.58 11.05 8.51
C ALA A 93 8.54 11.75 7.13
N LEU A 94 8.24 10.99 6.08
CA LEU A 94 8.05 11.51 4.72
C LEU A 94 6.88 12.50 4.62
N ASP A 95 5.90 12.44 5.53
CA ASP A 95 4.80 13.39 5.59
C ASP A 95 5.29 14.83 5.75
N TRP A 96 6.42 15.09 6.42
CA TRP A 96 6.94 16.46 6.52
C TRP A 96 7.37 17.04 5.18
N LYS A 97 7.90 16.21 4.29
CA LYS A 97 8.37 16.61 2.96
C LYS A 97 7.24 16.57 1.94
N TYR A 98 6.41 15.52 1.97
CA TYR A 98 5.45 15.21 0.92
C TYR A 98 4.00 15.56 1.28
N HIS A 99 3.72 16.19 2.43
CA HIS A 99 2.36 16.50 2.88
C HIS A 99 1.46 17.09 1.79
N ASN A 100 1.96 18.13 1.11
CA ASN A 100 1.23 18.87 0.08
C ASN A 100 1.60 18.38 -1.32
N TYR A 101 1.94 17.11 -1.48
CA TYR A 101 2.33 16.56 -2.77
C TYR A 101 1.25 15.64 -3.32
N ALA A 102 1.06 15.73 -4.63
CA ALA A 102 0.34 14.77 -5.44
C ALA A 102 1.33 13.75 -5.98
N ILE A 103 1.08 12.47 -5.71
CA ILE A 103 1.97 11.37 -6.07
C ILE A 103 1.25 10.41 -7.01
N LYS A 104 1.96 9.99 -8.05
CA LYS A 104 1.54 8.89 -8.92
C LYS A 104 1.55 7.56 -8.14
N PHE A 105 0.44 6.81 -8.19
CA PHE A 105 0.42 5.42 -7.70
C PHE A 105 0.83 4.45 -8.81
N VAL A 106 -0.11 4.06 -9.69
CA VAL A 106 0.13 3.07 -10.75
C VAL A 106 0.24 3.71 -12.14
N ASN A 107 -0.60 4.71 -12.46
CA ASN A 107 -0.66 5.34 -13.79
C ASN A 107 -0.23 6.81 -13.74
N PRO A 108 0.62 7.31 -14.68
CA PRO A 108 1.10 8.70 -14.68
C PRO A 108 0.01 9.77 -14.75
N ILE A 109 -1.18 9.42 -15.23
CA ILE A 109 -2.33 10.33 -15.35
C ILE A 109 -3.13 10.39 -14.03
N ILE A 110 -2.90 9.45 -13.11
CA ILE A 110 -3.63 9.36 -11.85
C ILE A 110 -2.71 9.76 -10.72
N LYS A 111 -3.04 10.89 -10.09
CA LYS A 111 -2.33 11.37 -8.91
C LYS A 111 -3.25 11.38 -7.72
N TYR A 112 -2.70 10.91 -6.61
CA TYR A 112 -3.35 10.91 -5.32
C TYR A 112 -2.69 11.96 -4.45
N HIS A 113 -3.47 12.58 -3.57
CA HIS A 113 -2.87 13.31 -2.45
C HIS A 113 -1.98 12.35 -1.64
N TRP A 114 -0.84 12.83 -1.14
CA TRP A 114 0.10 12.04 -0.34
C TRP A 114 -0.59 11.28 0.80
N TYR A 115 -1.49 11.94 1.52
CA TYR A 115 -2.27 11.30 2.58
C TYR A 115 -3.06 10.07 2.09
N THR A 116 -3.74 10.19 0.96
CA THR A 116 -4.53 9.10 0.36
C THR A 116 -3.62 7.97 -0.11
N PHE A 117 -2.47 8.31 -0.72
CA PHE A 117 -1.44 7.35 -1.10
C PHE A 117 -0.93 6.57 0.11
N LYS A 118 -0.52 7.28 1.17
CA LYS A 118 -0.02 6.71 2.42
C LYS A 118 -1.04 5.78 3.07
N LYS A 119 -2.30 6.20 3.19
CA LYS A 119 -3.38 5.38 3.76
C LYS A 119 -3.59 4.08 2.98
N LYS A 120 -3.57 4.15 1.64
CA LYS A 120 -3.69 2.97 0.77
C LYS A 120 -2.50 2.02 0.93
N LEU A 121 -1.28 2.56 0.99
CA LEU A 121 -0.06 1.77 1.18
C LEU A 121 -0.04 1.05 2.54
N ILE A 122 -0.39 1.76 3.62
CA ILE A 122 -0.51 1.17 4.97
C ILE A 122 -1.57 0.06 4.99
N LYS A 123 -2.73 0.28 4.36
CA LYS A 123 -3.78 -0.74 4.26
C LYS A 123 -3.29 -2.00 3.54
N LEU A 124 -2.56 -1.84 2.43
CA LEU A 124 -1.97 -2.98 1.71
C LEU A 124 -0.92 -3.71 2.56
N ALA A 125 -0.05 -2.98 3.26
CA ALA A 125 0.96 -3.56 4.14
C ALA A 125 0.33 -4.33 5.32
N LEU A 126 -0.75 -3.81 5.91
CA LEU A 126 -1.52 -4.49 6.96
C LEU A 126 -2.16 -5.78 6.47
N LEU A 127 -2.81 -5.76 5.30
CA LEU A 127 -3.39 -6.96 4.70
C LEU A 127 -2.32 -8.02 4.41
N LEU A 128 -1.19 -7.61 3.84
CA LEU A 128 -0.07 -8.51 3.58
C LEU A 128 0.49 -9.10 4.88
N SER A 129 0.66 -8.28 5.92
CA SER A 129 1.14 -8.73 7.23
C SER A 129 0.20 -9.77 7.84
N ALA A 130 -1.11 -9.51 7.85
CA ALA A 130 -2.11 -10.46 8.34
C ALA A 130 -2.07 -11.79 7.58
N MET A 131 -1.92 -11.75 6.24
CA MET A 131 -1.77 -12.95 5.42
C MET A 131 -0.53 -13.76 5.80
N ILE A 132 0.62 -13.11 6.00
CA ILE A 132 1.87 -13.78 6.40
C ILE A 132 1.72 -14.39 7.79
N ILE A 133 1.08 -13.70 8.74
CA ILE A 133 0.85 -14.21 10.10
C ILE A 133 0.02 -15.49 10.09
N ILE A 134 -1.09 -15.51 9.35
CA ILE A 134 -1.94 -16.71 9.26
C ILE A 134 -1.20 -17.84 8.56
N TRP A 135 -0.42 -17.53 7.52
CA TRP A 135 0.40 -18.52 6.84
C TRP A 135 1.44 -19.13 7.78
N ASP A 136 2.17 -18.30 8.54
CA ASP A 136 3.16 -18.74 9.52
C ASP A 136 2.52 -19.65 10.57
N TYR A 137 1.34 -19.27 11.07
CA TYR A 137 0.57 -20.09 12.01
C TYR A 137 0.16 -21.45 11.41
N LEU A 138 -0.34 -21.49 10.18
CA LEU A 138 -0.71 -22.75 9.51
C LEU A 138 0.50 -23.67 9.31
N VAL A 139 1.64 -23.09 8.90
CA VAL A 139 2.91 -23.82 8.79
C VAL A 139 3.32 -24.38 10.15
N LEU A 140 3.31 -23.57 11.20
CA LEU A 140 3.66 -24.01 12.55
C LEU A 140 2.77 -25.14 13.04
N GLN A 141 1.47 -25.05 12.81
CA GLN A 141 0.54 -26.09 13.20
C GLN A 141 0.77 -27.40 12.43
N TRP A 142 0.91 -27.35 11.11
CA TRP A 142 1.06 -28.55 10.29
C TRP A 142 2.41 -29.23 10.45
N PHE A 143 3.50 -28.47 10.62
CA PHE A 143 4.83 -29.06 10.77
C PHE A 143 5.14 -29.54 12.19
N TYR A 144 4.67 -28.83 13.23
CA TYR A 144 5.05 -29.12 14.61
C TYR A 144 3.95 -29.81 15.43
N ASN A 145 2.69 -29.80 14.97
CA ASN A 145 1.56 -30.48 15.63
C ASN A 145 0.69 -31.28 14.64
N PRO A 146 1.25 -32.21 13.85
CA PRO A 146 0.50 -32.96 12.82
C PRO A 146 -0.59 -33.86 13.42
N ASN A 147 -0.45 -34.27 14.69
CA ASN A 147 -1.37 -35.16 15.38
C ASN A 147 -2.55 -34.44 16.05
N ASN A 148 -2.68 -33.11 15.90
CA ASN A 148 -3.93 -32.43 16.20
C ASN A 148 -4.96 -32.75 15.09
N GLU A 149 -5.23 -34.04 14.87
CA GLU A 149 -6.42 -34.48 14.17
C GLU A 149 -7.61 -34.01 15.02
N PHE A 150 -8.64 -33.46 14.36
CA PHE A 150 -9.70 -32.67 14.97
C PHE A 150 -10.66 -33.49 15.85
N ASN A 151 -10.12 -34.07 16.92
CA ASN A 151 -10.83 -34.85 17.90
C ASN A 151 -11.25 -33.93 19.06
N ILE A 152 -12.55 -33.86 19.32
CA ILE A 152 -13.14 -32.99 20.36
C ILE A 152 -12.52 -33.28 21.73
N SER A 153 -12.16 -34.53 22.01
CA SER A 153 -11.52 -34.93 23.28
C SER A 153 -10.12 -34.34 23.48
N GLU A 154 -9.47 -33.90 22.40
CA GLU A 154 -8.10 -33.37 22.41
C GLU A 154 -8.05 -31.86 22.16
N MET A 155 -9.20 -31.16 22.09
CA MET A 155 -9.24 -29.70 21.83
C MET A 155 -8.46 -28.86 22.85
N LYS A 156 -8.33 -29.31 24.10
CA LYS A 156 -7.47 -28.64 25.10
C LYS A 156 -6.01 -28.60 24.65
N ASN A 157 -5.56 -29.58 23.88
CA ASN A 157 -4.19 -29.69 23.35
C ASN A 157 -3.88 -28.58 22.34
N ILE A 158 -4.89 -28.00 21.66
CA ILE A 158 -4.69 -26.87 20.74
C ILE A 158 -4.13 -25.65 21.48
N PHE A 159 -4.60 -25.39 22.71
CA PHE A 159 -4.10 -24.27 23.52
C PHE A 159 -2.87 -24.66 24.34
N VAL A 160 -2.86 -25.87 24.91
CA VAL A 160 -1.77 -26.33 25.78
C VAL A 160 -0.50 -26.60 24.99
N ASN A 161 -0.55 -27.32 23.86
CA ASN A 161 0.62 -27.63 23.02
C ASN A 161 1.03 -26.50 22.06
N SER A 162 0.32 -25.37 22.08
CA SER A 162 0.69 -24.14 21.38
C SER A 162 1.58 -23.29 22.30
N TRP A 163 1.36 -21.97 22.38
CA TRP A 163 2.22 -21.04 23.10
C TRP A 163 2.44 -21.42 24.58
N TRP A 164 1.43 -21.95 25.28
CA TRP A 164 1.50 -22.23 26.73
C TRP A 164 2.58 -23.25 27.12
N LYS A 165 2.79 -24.31 26.33
CA LYS A 165 3.83 -25.32 26.60
C LYS A 165 5.25 -24.76 26.43
N GLN A 166 5.43 -23.80 25.51
CA GLN A 166 6.72 -23.17 25.25
C GLN A 166 7.20 -22.30 26.42
N PHE A 167 6.28 -21.71 27.20
CA PHE A 167 6.63 -20.88 28.36
C PHE A 167 6.74 -21.65 29.68
N ASN A 168 6.21 -22.88 29.75
CA ASN A 168 6.25 -23.73 30.96
C ASN A 168 7.38 -24.75 30.98
N GLN A 169 8.05 -25.02 29.85
CA GLN A 169 9.18 -25.94 29.78
C GLN A 169 10.45 -25.14 29.48
N GLU A 170 11.32 -24.97 30.48
CA GLU A 170 12.52 -24.11 30.47
C GLU A 170 13.61 -24.48 29.43
N GLN A 171 13.35 -25.42 28.53
CA GLN A 171 14.38 -26.03 27.70
C GLN A 171 14.10 -25.82 26.21
N LYS A 172 14.80 -24.81 25.67
CA LYS A 172 14.81 -24.35 24.27
C LYS A 172 13.57 -23.56 23.88
N ILE A 173 13.61 -22.27 24.19
CA ILE A 173 12.74 -21.26 23.59
C ILE A 173 13.01 -21.30 22.08
N MET A 174 12.11 -21.92 21.35
CA MET A 174 12.10 -21.93 19.90
C MET A 174 10.86 -21.18 19.42
N TYR A 175 11.05 -20.42 18.35
CA TYR A 175 10.08 -19.63 17.60
C TYR A 175 8.95 -20.49 17.00
N TYR A 176 8.15 -21.13 17.86
CA TYR A 176 7.09 -22.08 17.48
C TYR A 176 5.69 -21.57 17.78
N HIS A 177 5.51 -20.25 17.80
CA HIS A 177 4.20 -19.66 18.04
C HIS A 177 4.12 -18.27 17.41
N VAL A 178 2.92 -17.82 17.03
CA VAL A 178 2.71 -16.50 16.39
C VAL A 178 2.34 -15.42 17.41
N GLY A 179 2.63 -15.67 18.69
CA GLY A 179 2.30 -14.78 19.79
C GLY A 179 0.90 -15.01 20.35
N PHE A 180 0.76 -14.79 21.66
CA PHE A 180 -0.47 -15.06 22.41
C PHE A 180 -1.76 -14.58 21.71
N ILE A 181 -1.77 -13.36 21.17
CA ILE A 181 -2.96 -12.74 20.58
C ILE A 181 -3.40 -13.51 19.32
N TRP A 182 -2.46 -13.76 18.40
CA TRP A 182 -2.76 -14.42 17.14
C TRP A 182 -3.00 -15.91 17.33
N ASP A 183 -2.21 -16.58 18.17
CA ASP A 183 -2.45 -17.98 18.53
C ASP A 183 -3.85 -18.15 19.12
N THR A 184 -4.26 -17.28 20.04
CA THR A 184 -5.60 -17.37 20.65
C THR A 184 -6.71 -17.16 19.63
N ILE A 185 -6.62 -16.13 18.78
CA ILE A 185 -7.63 -15.86 17.74
C ILE A 185 -7.73 -17.05 16.77
N LEU A 186 -6.59 -17.56 16.30
CA LEU A 186 -6.53 -18.61 15.29
C LEU A 186 -6.83 -20.01 15.86
N ASN A 187 -6.61 -20.23 17.16
CA ASN A 187 -7.06 -21.43 17.87
C ASN A 187 -8.58 -21.41 18.07
N ILE A 188 -9.17 -20.24 18.40
CA ILE A 188 -10.63 -20.09 18.55
C ILE A 188 -11.34 -20.38 17.22
N THR A 189 -10.82 -19.86 16.09
CA THR A 189 -11.41 -20.13 14.77
C THR A 189 -11.39 -21.63 14.44
N GLN A 190 -10.36 -22.36 14.87
CA GLN A 190 -10.32 -23.82 14.71
C GLN A 190 -11.33 -24.54 15.59
N LEU A 191 -11.49 -24.08 16.83
CA LEU A 191 -12.44 -24.65 17.77
C LEU A 191 -13.88 -24.49 17.26
N ILE A 192 -14.23 -23.34 16.69
CA ILE A 192 -15.54 -23.09 16.07
C ILE A 192 -15.78 -24.02 14.88
N ALA A 193 -14.75 -24.26 14.06
CA ALA A 193 -14.87 -25.06 12.84
C ALA A 193 -14.71 -26.57 13.07
N VAL A 194 -14.17 -26.97 14.23
CA VAL A 194 -13.57 -28.29 14.47
C VAL A 194 -12.64 -28.68 13.30
N SER A 195 -11.91 -27.71 12.75
CA SER A 195 -11.13 -27.86 11.52
C SER A 195 -10.21 -26.65 11.27
N SER A 196 -9.10 -26.84 10.57
CA SER A 196 -8.28 -25.75 10.03
C SER A 196 -8.92 -25.05 8.82
N ILE A 197 -10.06 -25.55 8.31
CA ILE A 197 -10.70 -25.01 7.11
C ILE A 197 -11.05 -23.53 7.25
N LEU A 198 -11.47 -23.05 8.43
CA LEU A 198 -11.77 -21.63 8.63
C LEU A 198 -10.54 -20.74 8.54
N ASN A 199 -9.36 -21.21 8.98
CA ASN A 199 -8.10 -20.45 8.83
C ASN A 199 -7.65 -20.37 7.36
N ILE A 200 -7.89 -21.44 6.59
CA ILE A 200 -7.68 -21.44 5.14
C ILE A 200 -8.65 -20.47 4.45
N VAL A 201 -9.94 -20.53 4.79
CA VAL A 201 -10.96 -19.61 4.24
C VAL A 201 -10.63 -18.16 4.59
N LEU A 202 -10.24 -17.88 5.83
CA LEU A 202 -9.79 -16.55 6.27
C LEU A 202 -8.61 -16.05 5.42
N SER A 203 -7.62 -16.92 5.17
CA SER A 203 -6.47 -16.62 4.29
C SER A 203 -6.92 -16.29 2.87
N LEU A 204 -7.83 -17.07 2.29
CA LEU A 204 -8.38 -16.82 0.95
C LEU A 204 -9.19 -15.52 0.91
N CYS A 205 -9.97 -15.21 1.94
CA CYS A 205 -10.68 -13.94 2.06
C CYS A 205 -9.73 -12.74 2.14
N LEU A 206 -8.62 -12.87 2.85
CA LEU A 206 -7.59 -11.82 2.91
C LEU A 206 -6.85 -11.68 1.58
N ILE A 207 -6.54 -12.77 0.87
CA ILE A 207 -6.02 -12.74 -0.50
C ILE A 207 -7.01 -12.01 -1.41
N ALA A 208 -8.28 -12.37 -1.35
CA ALA A 208 -9.33 -11.71 -2.14
C ALA A 208 -9.45 -10.22 -1.79
N ALA A 209 -9.37 -9.85 -0.51
CA ALA A 209 -9.38 -8.46 -0.06
C ALA A 209 -8.14 -7.69 -0.53
N PHE A 210 -6.95 -8.30 -0.45
CA PHE A 210 -5.69 -7.74 -0.94
C PHE A 210 -5.76 -7.50 -2.46
N VAL A 211 -6.17 -8.51 -3.21
CA VAL A 211 -6.41 -8.45 -4.65
C VAL A 211 -7.49 -7.39 -4.95
N ALA A 212 -8.57 -7.30 -4.18
CA ALA A 212 -9.61 -6.31 -4.36
C ALA A 212 -9.11 -4.88 -4.10
N VAL A 213 -8.24 -4.64 -3.12
CA VAL A 213 -7.63 -3.30 -2.91
C VAL A 213 -6.72 -2.94 -4.08
N ILE A 214 -5.88 -3.86 -4.55
CA ILE A 214 -5.02 -3.67 -5.73
C ILE A 214 -5.85 -3.44 -6.99
N LEU A 215 -6.82 -4.31 -7.28
CA LEU A 215 -7.67 -4.24 -8.47
C LEU A 215 -8.68 -3.10 -8.40
N LYS A 216 -9.20 -2.70 -7.24
CA LYS A 216 -10.01 -1.46 -7.14
C LYS A 216 -9.16 -0.25 -7.49
N SER A 217 -7.89 -0.22 -7.07
CA SER A 217 -6.95 0.84 -7.43
C SER A 217 -6.49 0.79 -8.90
N LYS A 218 -6.40 -0.40 -9.51
CA LYS A 218 -5.83 -0.63 -10.85
C LYS A 218 -6.84 -0.93 -11.96
N TYR A 219 -8.05 -1.41 -11.67
CA TYR A 219 -8.92 -2.10 -12.62
C TYR A 219 -10.30 -1.48 -12.72
N VAL A 220 -10.99 -1.23 -11.60
CA VAL A 220 -12.36 -0.68 -11.63
C VAL A 220 -12.38 0.74 -12.20
N TRP A 221 -11.38 1.56 -11.87
CA TRP A 221 -11.32 2.93 -12.39
C TRP A 221 -10.52 3.02 -13.70
N LEU A 222 -9.28 2.51 -13.76
CA LEU A 222 -8.47 2.57 -14.99
C LEU A 222 -9.09 1.84 -16.19
N ASN A 223 -9.69 0.67 -16.01
CA ASN A 223 -10.20 -0.12 -17.14
C ASN A 223 -11.62 0.34 -17.55
N LYS A 224 -12.42 0.88 -16.63
CA LYS A 224 -13.76 1.41 -16.93
C LYS A 224 -13.69 2.85 -17.43
N VAL A 225 -12.88 3.70 -16.81
CA VAL A 225 -12.73 5.12 -17.16
C VAL A 225 -11.81 5.28 -18.36
N LEU A 226 -10.57 4.78 -18.36
CA LEU A 226 -9.63 5.09 -19.46
C LEU A 226 -9.87 4.31 -20.76
N ASN A 227 -10.50 3.12 -20.71
CA ASN A 227 -10.76 2.34 -21.92
C ASN A 227 -12.17 2.55 -22.50
N LYS A 228 -13.13 3.07 -21.72
CA LYS A 228 -14.50 3.29 -22.20
C LYS A 228 -14.88 4.78 -22.26
N GLU A 229 -14.40 5.60 -21.34
CA GLU A 229 -14.73 7.03 -21.36
C GLU A 229 -13.93 7.76 -22.45
N SER A 230 -14.60 8.71 -23.08
CA SER A 230 -13.97 9.64 -24.01
C SER A 230 -12.97 10.53 -23.26
N LEU A 231 -12.08 11.21 -24.01
CA LEU A 231 -11.15 12.18 -23.42
C LEU A 231 -11.91 13.31 -22.70
N ASN A 232 -13.09 13.70 -23.20
CA ASN A 232 -13.91 14.74 -22.62
C ASN A 232 -14.60 14.27 -21.32
N ASP A 233 -15.16 13.06 -21.32
CA ASP A 233 -15.80 12.48 -20.14
C ASP A 233 -14.78 12.26 -19.03
N LEU A 234 -13.58 11.76 -19.36
CA LEU A 234 -12.47 11.62 -18.40
C LEU A 234 -12.15 12.96 -17.71
N ARG A 235 -12.17 14.08 -18.46
CA ARG A 235 -11.94 15.42 -17.90
C ARG A 235 -13.03 15.76 -16.88
N ILE A 236 -14.29 15.52 -17.23
CA ILE A 236 -15.45 15.79 -16.37
C ILE A 236 -15.40 14.90 -15.12
N THR A 237 -15.11 13.61 -15.28
CA THR A 237 -14.96 12.64 -14.19
C THR A 237 -13.87 13.06 -13.21
N LEU A 238 -12.70 13.50 -13.70
CA LEU A 238 -11.61 14.01 -12.87
C LEU A 238 -11.97 15.31 -12.12
N ILE A 239 -12.81 16.16 -12.71
CA ILE A 239 -13.31 17.39 -12.05
C ILE A 239 -14.35 17.05 -10.96
N LYS A 240 -15.21 16.06 -11.21
CA LYS A 240 -16.29 15.66 -10.30
C LYS A 240 -15.82 14.80 -9.12
N HIS A 241 -14.89 13.87 -9.33
CA HIS A 241 -14.39 12.95 -8.29
C HIS A 241 -13.21 13.52 -7.48
N LYS A 242 -13.42 14.67 -6.84
CA LYS A 242 -12.39 15.41 -6.08
C LYS A 242 -11.78 14.65 -4.89
N SER A 243 -12.43 13.60 -4.37
CA SER A 243 -12.06 12.99 -3.08
C SER A 243 -10.92 11.97 -3.16
N ASP A 244 -10.73 11.32 -4.30
CA ASP A 244 -9.74 10.25 -4.46
C ASP A 244 -8.62 10.60 -5.43
N MET A 245 -8.86 11.42 -6.45
CA MET A 245 -7.88 11.74 -7.50
C MET A 245 -7.80 13.23 -7.74
N LEU A 246 -6.59 13.70 -8.03
CA LEU A 246 -6.32 15.12 -8.20
C LEU A 246 -6.09 15.45 -9.68
N LEU A 247 -6.87 16.42 -10.18
CA LEU A 247 -6.60 17.07 -11.46
C LEU A 247 -5.50 18.14 -11.29
N THR A 248 -4.25 17.70 -11.30
CA THR A 248 -3.08 18.58 -11.24
C THR A 248 -2.84 19.32 -12.57
N ASP A 249 -2.09 20.42 -12.55
CA ASP A 249 -1.81 21.20 -13.77
C ASP A 249 -1.01 20.42 -14.82
N ASN A 250 -0.14 19.49 -14.41
CA ASN A 250 0.54 18.60 -15.36
C ASN A 250 -0.43 17.62 -16.04
N ILE A 251 -1.49 17.19 -15.35
CA ILE A 251 -2.55 16.38 -15.98
C ILE A 251 -3.37 17.25 -16.92
N LYS A 252 -3.70 18.50 -16.54
CA LYS A 252 -4.39 19.44 -17.44
C LYS A 252 -3.57 19.72 -18.70
N SER A 253 -2.27 19.98 -18.56
CA SER A 253 -1.34 20.19 -19.67
C SER A 253 -1.29 18.97 -20.59
N LEU A 254 -1.19 17.76 -20.02
CA LEU A 254 -1.26 16.52 -20.81
C LEU A 254 -2.58 16.41 -21.58
N MET A 255 -3.72 16.67 -20.93
CA MET A 255 -5.02 16.57 -21.57
C MET A 255 -5.17 17.62 -22.67
N ASN A 256 -4.73 18.86 -22.44
CA ASN A 256 -4.72 19.92 -23.45
C ASN A 256 -3.87 19.55 -24.66
N PHE A 257 -2.68 18.97 -24.43
CA PHE A 257 -1.83 18.48 -25.51
C PHE A 257 -2.54 17.39 -26.32
N ILE A 258 -3.19 16.44 -25.66
CA ILE A 258 -3.96 15.40 -26.34
C ILE A 258 -5.09 16.05 -27.17
N PHE A 259 -5.88 16.97 -26.60
CA PHE A 259 -6.91 17.70 -27.35
C PHE A 259 -6.35 18.43 -28.58
N PHE A 260 -5.20 19.11 -28.42
CA PHE A 260 -4.53 19.85 -29.49
C PHE A 260 -4.15 18.92 -30.65
N ILE A 261 -3.48 17.80 -30.36
CA ILE A 261 -3.10 16.84 -31.39
C ILE A 261 -4.32 16.15 -31.97
N SER A 262 -5.30 15.72 -31.16
CA SER A 262 -6.54 15.09 -31.64
C SER A 262 -7.25 15.94 -32.69
N ARG A 263 -7.26 17.27 -32.53
CA ARG A 263 -7.82 18.20 -33.52
C ARG A 263 -7.01 18.22 -34.82
N LYS A 264 -5.67 18.24 -34.74
CA LYS A 264 -4.80 18.17 -35.92
C LYS A 264 -4.98 16.87 -36.72
N ILE A 265 -5.17 15.75 -36.04
CA ILE A 265 -5.40 14.43 -36.67
C ILE A 265 -6.89 14.08 -36.87
N GLN A 266 -7.79 15.04 -36.63
CA GLN A 266 -9.24 14.91 -36.81
C GLN A 266 -9.89 13.71 -36.09
N ILE A 267 -9.34 13.30 -34.93
CA ILE A 267 -9.97 12.29 -34.07
C ILE A 267 -11.09 12.95 -33.28
N ASP A 268 -12.30 12.36 -33.36
CA ASP A 268 -13.42 12.73 -32.50
C ASP A 268 -13.13 12.32 -31.04
N TYR A 269 -12.59 13.27 -30.28
CA TYR A 269 -12.23 13.10 -28.87
C TYR A 269 -13.43 13.04 -27.92
N THR A 270 -14.65 13.27 -28.40
CA THR A 270 -15.89 13.17 -27.61
C THR A 270 -16.46 11.76 -27.61
N LYS A 271 -16.14 10.95 -28.62
CA LYS A 271 -16.57 9.55 -28.73
C LYS A 271 -15.43 8.55 -28.59
N THR A 272 -14.22 8.94 -28.98
CA THR A 272 -13.07 8.03 -28.95
C THR A 272 -12.57 7.84 -27.53
N PRO A 273 -12.44 6.59 -27.05
CA PRO A 273 -11.92 6.32 -25.72
C PRO A 273 -10.53 6.91 -25.50
N TYR A 274 -10.29 7.40 -24.28
CA TYR A 274 -9.03 8.05 -23.91
C TYR A 274 -7.80 7.24 -24.34
N LYS A 275 -7.76 5.94 -24.03
CA LYS A 275 -6.62 5.07 -24.35
C LYS A 275 -6.34 5.00 -25.86
N LYS A 276 -7.39 4.89 -26.68
CA LYS A 276 -7.25 4.84 -28.14
C LYS A 276 -6.73 6.18 -28.65
N ASN A 277 -7.33 7.28 -28.19
CA ASN A 277 -6.91 8.63 -28.56
C ASN A 277 -5.45 8.91 -28.13
N PHE A 278 -5.08 8.59 -26.90
CA PHE A 278 -3.72 8.75 -26.38
C PHE A 278 -2.70 7.93 -27.18
N ASN A 279 -3.03 6.69 -27.56
CA ASN A 279 -2.15 5.88 -28.39
C ASN A 279 -1.96 6.46 -29.79
N SER A 280 -3.03 6.97 -30.41
CA SER A 280 -2.94 7.67 -31.70
C SER A 280 -2.11 8.95 -31.60
N VAL A 281 -2.34 9.78 -30.58
CA VAL A 281 -1.54 10.98 -30.31
C VAL A 281 -0.07 10.63 -30.10
N LYS A 282 0.23 9.59 -29.32
CA LYS A 282 1.61 9.13 -29.10
C LYS A 282 2.27 8.63 -30.38
N ALA A 283 1.51 7.99 -31.26
CA ALA A 283 2.02 7.50 -32.54
C ALA A 283 2.36 8.65 -33.50
N PHE A 284 1.54 9.71 -33.48
CA PHE A 284 1.65 10.86 -34.37
C PHE A 284 2.54 11.99 -33.85
N ALA A 285 2.65 12.15 -32.53
CA ALA A 285 3.38 13.26 -31.92
C ALA A 285 4.87 13.25 -32.27
N THR A 286 5.38 14.43 -32.61
CA THR A 286 6.79 14.73 -32.89
C THR A 286 7.24 15.91 -32.03
N ASP A 287 8.51 16.25 -32.06
CA ASP A 287 9.05 17.37 -31.27
C ASP A 287 8.54 18.72 -31.75
N GLU A 288 8.28 18.84 -33.05
CA GLU A 288 7.66 20.01 -33.64
C GLU A 288 6.23 20.22 -33.14
N HIS A 289 5.44 19.15 -33.06
CA HIS A 289 4.10 19.20 -32.48
C HIS A 289 4.09 19.66 -31.01
N ILE A 290 5.13 19.32 -30.24
CA ILE A 290 5.28 19.73 -28.85
C ILE A 290 5.64 21.23 -28.79
N LYS A 291 6.53 21.71 -29.67
CA LYS A 291 6.85 23.14 -29.78
C LYS A 291 5.61 23.95 -30.17
N ASP A 292 4.85 23.50 -31.17
CA ASP A 292 3.61 24.14 -31.61
C ASP A 292 2.59 24.26 -30.48
N PHE A 293 2.45 23.22 -29.66
CA PHE A 293 1.55 23.22 -28.52
C PHE A 293 1.95 24.29 -27.49
N TYR A 294 3.23 24.43 -27.17
CA TYR A 294 3.70 25.46 -26.24
C TYR A 294 3.49 26.87 -26.80
N ASN A 295 3.72 27.07 -28.10
CA ASN A 295 3.44 28.34 -28.77
C ASN A 295 1.95 28.69 -28.70
N TYR A 296 1.08 27.71 -28.96
CA TYR A 296 -0.37 27.87 -28.87
C TYR A 296 -0.86 28.23 -27.46
N GLU A 297 -0.39 27.53 -26.41
CA GLU A 297 -0.74 27.84 -25.02
C GLU A 297 -0.27 29.25 -24.62
N THR A 298 0.91 29.68 -25.08
CA THR A 298 1.45 31.02 -24.81
C THR A 298 0.57 32.12 -25.43
N GLN A 299 0.18 31.97 -26.70
CA GLN A 299 -0.71 32.91 -27.38
C GLN A 299 -2.11 32.96 -26.74
N LYS A 300 -2.61 31.83 -26.25
CA LYS A 300 -3.91 31.76 -25.59
C LYS A 300 -3.91 32.53 -24.26
N GLN A 301 -2.83 32.43 -23.49
CA GLN A 301 -2.68 33.18 -22.23
C GLN A 301 -2.61 34.70 -22.47
N GLN A 302 -1.93 35.13 -23.52
CA GLN A 302 -1.84 36.56 -23.90
C GLN A 302 -3.18 37.16 -24.33
N LYS A 303 -4.10 36.35 -24.86
CA LYS A 303 -5.45 36.78 -25.27
C LYS A 303 -6.50 36.74 -24.15
N SER A 304 -6.16 36.17 -22.99
CA SER A 304 -7.05 36.08 -21.83
C SER A 304 -6.82 37.14 -20.76
N PHE A 305 -5.90 38.08 -21.02
CA PHE A 305 -5.74 39.35 -20.31
C PHE A 305 -6.34 40.47 -21.17
#